data_AF-A0A355V4I1-F1
#
_entry.id   AF-A0A355V4I1-F1
#
_cell.length_a   1.000
_cell.length_b   1.000
_cell.length_c   1.000
_cell.angle_alpha   90.00
_cell.angle_beta   90.00
_cell.angle_gamma   90.00
#
_symmetry.space_group_name_H-M   'P 1'
#
loop_
_entity.id
_entity.type
_entity.pdbx_description
1 polymer ?
#
loop_
_entity_poly.entity_id
_entity_poly.type
_entity_poly.pdbx_seq_one_letter_code
_entity_poly.pdbx_strand_id
1 'polypeptide(L)' 'MDADNVYRTSKYIVKQSLQVQLNYAEANAIVSCDVFYKRTKRRDKEYEQIFYDRKRIDGKRLPSTMFTRKYVD' A
#
# COMPACT_ATOMS: atom_id res chain seq x y z
N MET A 1 -3.34 -10.30 -6.61
CA MET A 1 -2.46 -10.21 -5.44
C MET A 1 -3.23 -9.49 -4.35
N ASP A 2 -3.40 -10.15 -3.22
CA ASP A 2 -3.94 -9.52 -2.02
C ASP A 2 -2.96 -8.48 -1.48
N ALA A 3 -3.47 -7.47 -0.77
CA ALA A 3 -2.66 -6.40 -0.24
C ALA A 3 -2.31 -6.69 1.22
N ASP A 4 -1.04 -6.64 1.57
CA ASP A 4 -0.55 -6.76 2.95
C ASP A 4 -0.88 -5.52 3.78
N ASN A 5 -0.97 -4.36 3.11
CA ASN A 5 -1.36 -3.10 3.73
C ASN A 5 -2.14 -2.23 2.74
N VAL A 6 -3.10 -1.47 3.26
CA VAL A 6 -3.86 -0.48 2.49
C VAL A 6 -3.90 0.82 3.28
N TYR A 7 -3.47 1.92 2.68
CA TYR A 7 -3.36 3.24 3.31
C TYR A 7 -3.69 4.37 2.34
N ARG A 8 -3.95 5.58 2.85
CA ARG A 8 -4.24 6.78 2.05
C ARG A 8 -3.12 7.79 2.07
N THR A 9 -3.01 8.49 0.96
CA THR A 9 -2.26 9.74 0.79
C THR A 9 -3.25 10.85 0.44
N SER A 10 -2.77 12.08 0.26
CA SER A 10 -3.61 13.20 -0.18
C SER A 10 -4.32 12.93 -1.50
N LYS A 11 -3.71 12.17 -2.44
CA LYS A 11 -4.23 11.96 -3.81
C LYS A 11 -4.61 10.51 -4.14
N TYR A 12 -4.10 9.52 -3.39
CA TYR A 12 -4.24 8.10 -3.72
C TYR A 12 -4.61 7.24 -2.51
N ILE A 13 -5.39 6.18 -2.76
CA ILE A 13 -5.47 4.99 -1.91
C ILE A 13 -4.43 4.01 -2.43
N VAL A 14 -3.54 3.55 -1.57
CA VAL A 14 -2.41 2.68 -1.93
C VAL A 14 -2.67 1.28 -1.41
N LYS A 15 -2.64 0.29 -2.30
CA LYS A 15 -2.51 -1.12 -1.94
C LYS A 15 -1.02 -1.47 -1.99
N GLN A 16 -0.44 -1.78 -0.84
CA GLN A 16 0.94 -2.19 -0.67
C GLN A 16 0.99 -3.71 -0.48
N SER A 17 1.77 -4.40 -1.32
CA SER A 17 2.14 -5.79 -1.10
C SER A 17 3.64 -5.89 -0.85
N LEU A 18 4.03 -6.58 0.22
CA LEU A 18 5.42 -6.76 0.62
C LEU A 18 5.90 -8.13 0.17
N GLN A 19 7.05 -8.15 -0.49
CA GLN A 19 7.73 -9.36 -0.94
C GLN A 19 9.11 -9.40 -0.29
N VAL A 20 9.48 -10.57 0.22
CA VAL A 20 10.85 -10.81 0.70
C VAL A 20 11.64 -11.38 -0.46
N GLN A 21 12.65 -10.62 -0.91
CA GLN A 21 13.62 -11.11 -1.87
C GLN A 21 14.82 -11.66 -1.11
N LEU A 22 14.97 -12.97 -1.17
CA LEU A 22 16.12 -13.69 -0.62
C LEU A 22 17.16 -13.82 -1.74
N ASN A 23 18.34 -13.23 -1.56
CA ASN A 23 19.48 -13.49 -2.42
C ASN A 23 20.58 -14.16 -1.58
N TYR A 24 21.02 -15.34 -2.01
CA TYR A 24 22.07 -16.12 -1.33
C TYR A 24 23.43 -15.44 -1.34
N ALA A 25 23.64 -14.45 -2.21
CA ALA A 25 24.90 -13.72 -2.31
C ALA A 25 25.07 -12.66 -1.22
N GLU A 26 24.26 -11.58 -1.15
CA GLU A 26 24.66 -10.43 -0.30
C GLU A 26 23.57 -9.53 0.36
N ALA A 27 22.26 -9.76 0.24
CA ALA A 27 21.28 -9.09 1.13
C ALA A 27 19.85 -9.62 0.95
N ASN A 28 19.11 -9.72 2.05
CA ASN A 28 17.66 -9.82 2.01
C ASN A 28 17.06 -8.42 1.81
N ALA A 29 16.11 -8.30 0.89
CA ALA A 29 15.38 -7.05 0.66
C ALA A 29 13.88 -7.24 0.91
N ILE A 30 13.24 -6.24 1.51
CA ILE A 30 11.78 -6.12 1.55
C ILE A 30 11.37 -5.21 0.40
N VAL A 31 10.75 -5.78 -0.61
CA VAL A 31 10.29 -5.08 -1.81
C VAL A 31 8.81 -4.79 -1.68
N SER A 32 8.44 -3.51 -1.81
CA SER A 32 7.05 -3.05 -1.79
C SER A 32 6.52 -2.94 -3.21
N CYS A 33 5.55 -3.76 -3.58
CA CYS A 33 4.86 -3.71 -4.86
C CYS A 33 3.55 -2.92 -4.68
N ASP A 34 3.62 -1.60 -4.92
CA ASP A 34 2.54 -0.68 -4.56
C ASP A 34 1.67 -0.33 -5.77
N VAL A 35 0.35 -0.35 -5.58
CA VAL A 35 -0.64 0.15 -6.56
C VAL A 35 -1.36 1.36 -6.00
N PHE A 36 -1.21 2.49 -6.68
CA PHE A 36 -1.75 3.80 -6.34
C PHE A 36 -3.05 4.03 -7.12
N TYR A 37 -4.19 3.86 -6.44
CA TYR A 37 -5.51 4.16 -6.98
C TYR A 37 -5.85 5.61 -6.70
N LYS A 38 -6.12 6.41 -7.74
CA LYS A 38 -6.51 7.81 -7.58
C LYS A 38 -7.79 7.89 -6.75
N ARG A 39 -7.81 8.83 -5.81
CA ARG A 39 -8.97 9.03 -4.96
C ARG A 39 -10.15 9.54 -5.77
N THR A 40 -11.30 8.94 -5.51
CA THR A 40 -12.61 9.39 -5.99
C THR A 40 -13.57 9.31 -4.82
N LYS A 41 -14.65 10.10 -4.85
CA LYS A 41 -15.67 10.06 -3.77
C LYS A 41 -16.17 8.63 -3.49
N ARG A 42 -16.29 7.82 -4.54
CA ARG A 42 -16.67 6.41 -4.42
C ARG A 42 -15.61 5.59 -3.67
N ARG A 43 -14.36 5.60 -4.14
CA ARG A 43 -13.27 4.82 -3.52
C ARG A 43 -12.98 5.27 -2.08
N ASP A 44 -13.11 6.57 -1.79
CA ASP A 44 -12.95 7.09 -0.42
C ASP A 44 -14.04 6.56 0.51
N LYS A 45 -15.30 6.54 0.06
CA LYS A 45 -16.40 5.97 0.84
C LYS A 45 -16.20 4.49 1.12
N GLU A 46 -15.80 3.72 0.10
CA GLU A 46 -15.47 2.29 0.25
C GLU A 46 -14.32 2.10 1.25
N TYR A 47 -13.25 2.89 1.15
CA TYR A 47 -12.13 2.84 2.08
C TYR A 47 -12.58 3.13 3.52
N GLU A 48 -13.38 4.17 3.73
CA GLU A 48 -13.87 4.54 5.06
C GLU A 48 -14.81 3.48 5.64
N GLN A 49 -15.63 2.83 4.83
CA GLN A 49 -16.47 1.71 5.28
C GLN A 49 -15.64 0.49 5.72
N ILE A 50 -14.52 0.21 5.05
CA ILE A 50 -13.66 -0.94 5.37
C ILE A 50 -12.79 -0.66 6.61
N PHE A 51 -12.31 0.58 6.77
CA PHE A 51 -11.30 0.94 7.77
C PHE A 51 -11.81 1.90 8.86
N TYR A 52 -13.13 2.00 9.05
CA TYR A 52 -13.77 2.96 9.97
C TYR A 52 -13.29 2.86 11.42
N ASP A 53 -12.83 1.68 11.83
CA ASP A 53 -12.39 1.36 13.19
C ASP A 53 -10.92 1.71 13.46
N ARG A 54 -10.16 2.13 12.43
CA ARG A 54 -8.76 2.51 12.59
C ARG A 54 -8.63 3.79 13.41
N LYS A 55 -7.84 3.73 14.48
CA LYS A 55 -7.39 4.92 15.23
C LYS A 55 -6.75 5.99 14.34
N ARG A 56 -6.06 5.56 13.27
CA ARG A 56 -5.55 6.42 12.19
C ARG A 56 -6.18 5.99 10.88
N ILE A 57 -7.26 6.65 10.48
CA ILE A 57 -8.07 6.27 9.31
C ILE A 57 -7.23 6.08 8.05
N ASP A 58 -6.28 6.99 7.79
CA ASP A 58 -5.44 6.93 6.59
C ASP A 58 -4.36 5.83 6.63
N GLY A 59 -4.17 5.14 7.75
CA GLY A 59 -3.10 4.16 7.90
C GLY A 59 -1.71 4.78 7.72
N LYS A 60 -0.71 3.91 7.52
CA LYS A 60 0.68 4.32 7.24
C LYS A 60 1.35 3.25 6.38
N ARG A 61 2.25 3.67 5.50
CA ARG A 61 3.10 2.78 4.72
C ARG A 61 3.99 1.94 5.64
N LEU A 62 4.07 0.63 5.39
CA LEU A 62 5.02 -0.24 6.05
C LEU A 62 6.43 -0.01 5.48
N PRO A 63 7.48 -0.09 6.31
CA PRO A 63 8.85 0.11 5.86
C PRO A 63 9.25 -0.97 4.85
N SER A 64 9.98 -0.56 3.83
CA SER A 64 10.54 -1.44 2.79
C SER A 64 11.87 -0.88 2.34
N THR A 65 12.80 -1.75 1.91
CA THR A 65 14.11 -1.33 1.39
C THR A 65 14.01 -0.88 -0.07
N MET A 66 13.09 -1.49 -0.83
CA MET A 66 12.84 -1.15 -2.23
C MET A 66 11.35 -1.03 -2.51
N PHE A 67 10.99 -0.42 -3.64
CA PHE A 67 9.60 -0.34 -4.07
C PHE A 67 9.44 -0.25 -5.59
N THR A 68 8.31 -0.77 -6.08
CA THR A 68 7.77 -0.51 -7.40
C THR A 68 6.41 0.18 -7.26
N ARG A 69 6.01 0.97 -8.25
CA ARG A 69 4.74 1.72 -8.20
C ARG A 69 3.99 1.58 -9.51
N LYS A 70 2.70 1.24 -9.41
CA LYS A 70 1.74 1.30 -10.52
C LYS A 70 0.66 2.32 -10.18
N TYR A 71 0.28 3.17 -11.13
CA TYR A 71 -0.79 4.15 -10.95
C TYR A 71 -2.03 3.71 -11.72
N VAL A 72 -3.20 3.89 -11.10
CA VAL A 72 -4.51 3.58 -11.66
C VAL A 72 -5.43 4.76 -11.39
N ASP A 73 -5.98 5.34 -12.44
CA ASP A 73 -6.95 6.44 -12.33
C ASP A 73 -8.33 5.96 -11.86
#